data_AF-Q3Y9J0-F1
#
_entry.id   AF-Q3Y9J0-F1
#
_cell.length_a   1.000
_cell.length_b   1.000
_cell.length_c   1.000
_cell.angle_alpha   90.00
_cell.angle_beta   90.00
_cell.angle_gamma   90.00
#
_symmetry.space_group_name_H-M   'P 1'
#
loop_
_entity.id
_entity.type
_entity.pdbx_description
1 polymer ?
#
loop_
_entity_poly.entity_id
_entity_poly.type
_entity_poly.pdbx_seq_one_letter_code
_entity_poly.pdbx_strand_id
1 'polypeptide(L)'
;RVEQIRKEIENSSSDYDKEKLQERLAKLAGGVAVIKVGAATEVEMKEKKARVEDALHATRAAVEEGVVPGGGVALIRVLKSL
;
A
#
# COMPACT_ATOMS: atom_id res chain seq x y z
N ARG A 1 24.34 6.40 0.42
CA ARG A 1 23.37 7.03 -0.53
C ARG A 1 22.13 7.57 0.18
N VAL A 2 21.48 6.79 1.05
CA VAL A 2 20.34 7.24 1.89
C VAL A 2 20.72 8.40 2.82
N GLU A 3 21.88 8.34 3.49
CA GLU A 3 22.36 9.44 4.36
C GLU A 3 22.65 10.74 3.60
N GLN A 4 23.14 10.65 2.36
CA GLN A 4 23.39 11.83 1.54
C GLN A 4 22.09 12.57 1.21
N ILE A 5 21.05 11.83 0.83
CA ILE A 5 19.72 12.39 0.53
C ILE A 5 19.08 12.97 1.79
N ARG A 6 19.26 12.35 2.96
CA ARG A 6 18.79 12.92 4.25
C ARG A 6 19.44 14.28 4.53
N LYS A 7 20.75 14.41 4.31
CA LYS A 7 21.47 15.70 4.45
C LYS A 7 21.03 16.73 3.40
N GLU A 8 20.75 16.31 2.17
CA GLU A 8 20.22 17.21 1.13
C GLU A 8 18.82 17.73 1.45
N ILE A 9 17.97 16.95 2.14
CA ILE A 9 16.65 17.38 2.62
C ILE A 9 16.78 18.47 3.70
N GLU A 10 17.69 18.29 4.66
CA GLU A 10 17.92 19.26 5.75
C GLU A 10 18.48 20.60 5.24
N ASN A 11 19.34 20.55 4.22
CA ASN A 11 19.97 21.74 3.63
C ASN A 11 19.10 22.44 2.57
N SER A 12 17.99 21.83 2.15
CA SER A 12 17.09 22.45 1.17
C SER A 12 16.16 23.47 1.82
N SER A 13 16.00 24.63 1.21
CA SER A 13 15.06 25.68 1.62
C SER A 13 13.73 25.65 0.86
N SER A 14 13.65 24.86 -0.21
CA SER A 14 12.46 24.73 -1.06
C SER A 14 11.63 23.53 -0.64
N ASP A 15 10.35 23.75 -0.36
CA ASP A 15 9.41 22.68 0.01
C ASP A 15 9.20 21.67 -1.13
N TYR A 16 9.23 22.15 -2.39
CA TYR A 16 9.16 21.31 -3.58
C TYR A 16 10.33 20.32 -3.64
N ASP A 17 11.55 20.78 -3.34
CA ASP A 17 12.74 19.93 -3.38
C ASP A 17 12.75 18.93 -2.22
N LYS A 18 12.24 19.33 -1.04
CA LYS A 18 12.08 18.43 0.11
C LYS A 18 11.13 17.28 -0.19
N GLU A 19 9.96 17.54 -0.78
CA GLU A 19 9.01 16.49 -1.18
C GLU A 19 9.65 15.52 -2.18
N LYS A 20 10.29 16.03 -3.24
CA LYS A 20 10.95 15.19 -4.25
C LYS A 20 12.06 14.32 -3.68
N LEU A 21 12.86 14.86 -2.76
CA LEU A 21 13.94 14.12 -2.11
C LEU A 21 13.39 13.09 -1.12
N GLN A 22 12.30 13.40 -0.41
CA GLN A 22 11.60 12.45 0.46
C GLN A 22 11.01 11.27 -0.32
N GLU A 23 10.40 11.48 -1.49
CA GLU A 23 9.93 10.37 -2.33
C GLU A 23 11.08 9.44 -2.77
N ARG A 24 12.22 10.02 -3.14
CA ARG A 24 13.41 9.25 -3.52
C ARG A 24 13.98 8.49 -2.33
N LEU A 25 14.00 9.12 -1.15
CA LEU A 25 14.43 8.50 0.09
C LEU A 25 13.52 7.32 0.45
N ALA A 26 12.20 7.49 0.34
CA ALA A 26 11.20 6.46 0.61
C ALA A 26 11.39 5.26 -0.32
N LYS A 27 11.63 5.47 -1.62
CA LYS A 27 11.88 4.39 -2.59
C LYS A 27 13.19 3.63 -2.30
N LEU A 28 14.23 4.33 -1.84
CA LEU A 28 15.53 3.72 -1.54
C LEU A 28 15.58 3.02 -0.18
N ALA A 29 14.90 3.57 0.82
CA ALA A 29 14.86 3.01 2.17
C ALA A 29 13.74 1.98 2.37
N GLY A 30 12.65 2.08 1.60
CA GLY A 30 11.44 1.27 1.77
C GLY A 30 11.59 -0.21 1.46
N GLY A 31 12.64 -0.61 0.73
CA GLY A 31 12.86 -2.01 0.35
C GLY A 31 11.67 -2.63 -0.41
N VAL A 32 11.72 -3.94 -0.61
CA VAL A 32 10.62 -4.69 -1.23
C VAL A 32 10.30 -5.89 -0.33
N ALA A 33 9.08 -5.94 0.19
CA ALA A 33 8.59 -7.10 0.92
C ALA A 33 8.14 -8.18 -0.09
N VAL A 34 8.62 -9.41 0.09
CA VAL A 34 8.28 -10.56 -0.76
C VAL A 34 7.50 -11.58 0.06
N ILE A 35 6.28 -11.88 -0.37
CA ILE A 35 5.43 -12.92 0.24
C ILE A 35 5.59 -14.21 -0.58
N LYS A 36 6.08 -15.27 0.06
CA LYS A 36 6.22 -16.60 -0.56
C LYS A 36 5.03 -17.45 -0.15
N VAL A 37 4.19 -17.82 -1.12
CA VAL A 37 3.01 -18.66 -0.89
C VAL A 37 3.34 -20.11 -1.23
N GLY A 38 3.19 -21.02 -0.27
CA GLY A 38 3.39 -22.46 -0.46
C GLY A 38 2.07 -23.24 -0.55
N ALA A 39 2.07 -24.31 -1.35
CA ALA A 39 0.96 -25.27 -1.43
C ALA A 39 1.45 -26.67 -1.80
N ALA A 40 0.59 -27.69 -1.65
CA ALA A 40 0.93 -29.08 -1.94
C ALA A 40 0.89 -29.40 -3.45
N THR A 41 0.05 -28.69 -4.20
CA THR A 41 -0.07 -28.83 -5.66
C THR A 41 0.08 -27.48 -6.37
N GLU A 42 0.44 -27.51 -7.65
CA GLU A 42 0.60 -26.28 -8.45
C GLU A 42 -0.71 -25.50 -8.58
N VAL A 43 -1.84 -26.22 -8.68
CA VAL A 43 -3.18 -25.62 -8.79
C VAL A 43 -3.54 -24.84 -7.52
N GLU A 44 -3.33 -25.45 -6.34
CA GLU A 44 -3.55 -24.77 -5.06
C GLU A 44 -2.58 -23.60 -4.86
N MET A 45 -1.34 -23.72 -5.35
CA MET A 45 -0.36 -22.64 -5.24
C MET A 45 -0.82 -21.40 -6.01
N LYS A 46 -1.33 -21.59 -7.23
CA LYS A 46 -1.86 -20.49 -8.05
C LYS A 46 -3.09 -19.85 -7.41
N GLU A 47 -3.99 -20.67 -6.88
CA GLU A 47 -5.23 -20.19 -6.23
C GLU A 47 -4.94 -19.40 -4.94
N LYS A 48 -4.07 -19.93 -4.07
CA LYS A 48 -3.64 -19.22 -2.85
C LYS A 48 -2.86 -17.96 -3.17
N LYS A 49 -2.01 -17.97 -4.20
CA LYS A 49 -1.28 -16.78 -4.63
C LYS A 49 -2.24 -15.67 -5.06
N ALA A 50 -3.22 -15.99 -5.92
CA ALA A 50 -4.23 -15.03 -6.36
C ALA A 50 -5.01 -14.46 -5.16
N ARG A 51 -5.45 -15.31 -4.23
CA ARG A 51 -6.16 -14.86 -3.02
C ARG A 51 -5.33 -13.92 -2.14
N VAL A 52 -4.03 -14.16 -2.03
CA VAL A 52 -3.12 -13.29 -1.26
C VAL A 52 -2.90 -11.95 -1.97
N GLU A 53 -2.79 -11.95 -3.30
CA GLU A 53 -2.70 -10.72 -4.09
C GLU A 53 -3.98 -9.87 -3.96
N ASP A 54 -5.16 -10.50 -4.01
CA ASP A 54 -6.44 -9.82 -3.81
C ASP A 54 -6.55 -9.21 -2.41
N ALA A 55 -6.16 -9.98 -1.38
CA ALA A 55 -6.16 -9.50 0.00
C ALA A 55 -5.19 -8.32 0.22
N LEU A 56 -4.03 -8.34 -0.44
CA LEU A 56 -3.06 -7.25 -0.37
C LEU A 56 -3.63 -5.95 -0.96
N HIS A 57 -4.31 -6.02 -2.10
CA HIS A 57 -4.93 -4.85 -2.69
C HIS A 57 -6.12 -4.33 -1.86
N ALA A 58 -6.98 -5.23 -1.37
CA ALA A 58 -8.12 -4.87 -0.53
C ALA A 58 -7.70 -4.20 0.78
N THR A 59 -6.65 -4.71 1.43
CA THR A 59 -6.13 -4.12 2.68
C THR A 59 -5.47 -2.76 2.46
N ARG A 60 -4.78 -2.55 1.32
CA ARG A 60 -4.25 -1.22 0.96
C ARG A 60 -5.37 -0.20 0.77
N ALA A 61 -6.41 -0.55 0.01
CA ALA A 61 -7.57 0.33 -0.18
C ALA A 61 -8.27 0.66 1.15
N ALA A 62 -8.41 -0.33 2.03
CA ALA A 62 -8.99 -0.15 3.36
C ALA A 62 -8.16 0.78 4.28
N VAL A 63 -6.84 0.83 4.11
CA VAL A 63 -5.97 1.76 4.86
C VAL A 63 -6.10 3.18 4.34
N GLU A 64 -6.31 3.37 3.04
CA GLU A 64 -6.42 4.69 2.41
C GLU A 64 -7.79 5.34 2.66
N GLU A 65 -8.89 4.60 2.45
CA GLU A 65 -10.25 5.14 2.50
C GLU A 65 -11.05 4.70 3.73
N GLY A 66 -10.52 3.78 4.53
CA GLY A 66 -11.22 3.18 5.67
C GLY A 66 -12.09 1.98 5.29
N VAL A 67 -12.93 1.53 6.23
CA VAL A 67 -13.79 0.35 6.07
C VAL A 67 -15.25 0.67 6.39
N VAL A 68 -16.16 -0.01 5.70
CA VAL A 68 -17.62 0.11 5.90
C VAL A 68 -18.27 -1.27 6.07
N PRO A 69 -19.49 -1.34 6.63
CA PRO A 69 -20.23 -2.60 6.72
C PRO A 69 -20.43 -3.22 5.33
N GLY A 70 -19.95 -4.45 5.16
CA GLY A 70 -20.08 -5.21 3.91
C GLY A 70 -21.50 -5.71 3.63
N GLY A 71 -21.61 -6.68 2.71
CA GLY A 71 -22.89 -7.31 2.36
C GLY A 71 -23.90 -6.35 1.71
N GLY A 72 -23.41 -5.27 1.06
CA GLY A 72 -24.26 -4.23 0.46
C GLY A 72 -24.97 -3.31 1.46
N VAL A 73 -24.79 -3.52 2.77
CA VAL A 73 -25.46 -2.72 3.82
C VAL A 73 -25.03 -1.27 3.78
N ALA A 74 -23.76 -0.99 3.47
CA ALA A 74 -23.28 0.39 3.28
C ALA A 74 -24.11 1.15 2.24
N LEU A 75 -24.35 0.55 1.07
CA LEU A 75 -25.13 1.19 0.00
C LEU A 75 -26.59 1.43 0.41
N ILE A 76 -27.22 0.47 1.08
CA ILE A 76 -28.60 0.62 1.58
C ILE A 76 -28.72 1.74 2.63
N ARG A 77 -27.72 1.89 3.50
CA ARG A 77 -27.71 2.96 4.50
C ARG A 77 -27.50 4.33 3.87
N VAL A 78 -26.66 4.44 2.85
CA VAL A 78 -26.46 5.68 2.09
C VAL A 78 -27.75 6.13 1.41
N LEU A 79 -28.57 5.20 0.89
CA LEU A 79 -29.88 5.54 0.31
C LEU A 79 -30.83 6.24 1.30
N LYS A 80 -30.72 6.00 2.61
CA LYS A 80 -31.52 6.70 3.61
C LYS A 80 -31.04 8.12 3.92
N SER A 81 -29.83 8.47 3.48
CA SER A 81 -29.20 9.76 3.69
C SER A 81 -29.32 10.69 2.48
N LEU A 82 -29.88 10.19 1.36
CA LEU A 82 -30.29 10.97 0.20
C LEU A 82 -31.73 11.49 0.42
#